data_AF-A0A8K0NWL5-F1
#
_entry.id   AF-A0A8K0NWL5-F1
#
_cell.length_a   1.000
_cell.length_b   1.000
_cell.length_c   1.000
_cell.angle_alpha   90.00
_cell.angle_beta   90.00
_cell.angle_gamma   90.00
#
_symmetry.space_group_name_H-M   'P 1'
#
loop_
_entity.id
_entity.type
_entity.pdbx_description
1 polymer ?
#
loop_
_entity_poly.entity_id
_entity_poly.type
_entity_poly.pdbx_seq_one_letter_code
_entity_poly.pdbx_strand_id
1 'polypeptide(L)'
;MKNKSGGNQGQNSRMKNFVRVIIHSVASTQFAYGLYFDYNYVVIPTEISPIFKTFGGKLKFLTIWNMIVQTLYFFICVANDVFGSNETNPKKKPLLRVIKDYLLVSIAFPVSMFVCLTFWGLWFIDRELVFPRALDAYFPTWLNHVMHTNIVIFTLLDMFFCFRQYPSRVKGITGLLLFMAGYLAWTFFIYFKSEMWVYPILNILSWEQRGLFFGMSLLIVVGLYFLGESLNGFIWKSELKQYDHAPKQQKKGGWKDKGDWHSKKGKKDNANQEETNARNRRDEQPRQGGKGKLTKRKDSDRDK
;
A
#
# COMPACT_ATOMS: atom_id res chain seq x y z
N MET A 1 11.62 45.26 0.58
CA MET A 1 11.42 44.32 1.71
C MET A 1 11.50 42.90 1.17
N LYS A 2 12.65 42.23 1.34
CA LYS A 2 12.91 40.87 0.83
C LYS A 2 12.21 39.81 1.71
N ASN A 3 11.54 38.87 1.04
CA ASN A 3 10.96 37.61 1.51
C ASN A 3 11.50 37.09 2.86
N LYS A 4 10.75 37.32 3.95
CA LYS A 4 10.88 36.54 5.20
C LYS A 4 9.97 35.29 5.23
N SER A 5 9.06 35.11 4.26
CA SER A 5 8.08 34.02 4.25
C SER A 5 8.65 32.66 3.79
N GLY A 6 9.67 32.65 2.92
CA GLY A 6 10.25 31.42 2.38
C GLY A 6 11.07 30.60 3.39
N GLY A 7 11.78 31.26 4.31
CA GLY A 7 12.58 30.58 5.34
C GLY A 7 11.72 29.81 6.34
N ASN A 8 10.58 30.39 6.74
CA ASN A 8 9.69 29.82 7.75
C ASN A 8 8.92 28.58 7.21
N GLN A 9 8.51 28.59 5.94
CA GLN A 9 7.88 27.43 5.30
C GLN A 9 8.86 26.26 5.10
N GLY A 10 10.10 26.54 4.72
CA GLY A 10 11.14 25.51 4.55
C GLY A 10 11.54 24.84 5.88
N GLN A 11 11.66 25.62 6.96
CA GLN A 11 11.97 25.10 8.30
C GLN A 11 10.83 24.24 8.86
N ASN A 12 9.57 24.69 8.70
CA ASN A 12 8.40 23.92 9.12
C ASN A 12 8.25 22.59 8.36
N SER A 13 8.57 22.57 7.05
CA SER A 13 8.57 21.34 6.25
C SER A 13 9.64 20.35 6.71
N ARG A 14 10.86 20.81 6.99
CA ARG A 14 11.95 19.97 7.52
C ARG A 14 11.61 19.39 8.88
N MET A 15 11.03 20.19 9.78
CA MET A 15 10.60 19.72 11.10
C MET A 15 9.53 18.63 10.99
N LYS A 16 8.49 18.85 10.17
CA LYS A 16 7.44 17.84 9.93
C LYS A 16 8.01 16.53 9.37
N ASN A 17 8.98 16.63 8.46
CA ASN A 17 9.65 15.44 7.92
C ASN A 17 10.46 14.70 8.98
N PHE A 18 11.21 15.41 9.82
CA PHE A 18 12.01 14.82 10.88
C PHE A 18 11.14 14.11 11.92
N VAL A 19 10.08 14.77 12.39
CA VAL A 19 9.12 14.19 13.36
C VAL A 19 8.45 12.94 12.78
N ARG A 20 8.02 13.00 11.50
CA ARG A 20 7.44 11.84 10.81
C ARG A 20 8.39 10.63 10.79
N VAL A 21 9.65 10.84 10.44
CA VAL A 21 10.67 9.76 10.40
C VAL A 21 10.82 9.13 11.78
N ILE A 22 10.92 9.94 12.84
CA ILE A 22 11.00 9.42 14.22
C ILE A 22 9.77 8.58 14.56
N ILE A 23 8.56 9.08 14.30
CA ILE A 23 7.31 8.36 14.58
C ILE A 23 7.32 7.01 13.87
N HIS A 24 7.66 6.98 12.58
CA HIS A 24 7.68 5.74 11.80
C HIS A 24 8.73 4.75 12.30
N SER A 25 9.94 5.21 12.61
CA SER A 25 11.01 4.36 13.14
C SER A 25 10.63 3.79 14.51
N VAL A 26 10.14 4.61 15.43
CA VAL A 26 9.71 4.15 16.76
C VAL A 26 8.56 3.16 16.66
N ALA A 27 7.53 3.46 15.84
CA ALA A 27 6.40 2.57 15.63
C ALA A 27 6.84 1.23 15.05
N SER A 28 7.67 1.25 14.00
CA SER A 28 8.19 0.06 13.33
C SER A 28 8.97 -0.82 14.32
N THR A 29 9.91 -0.24 15.07
CA THR A 29 10.69 -0.98 16.08
C THR A 29 9.80 -1.52 17.18
N GLN A 30 8.88 -0.73 17.72
CA GLN A 30 8.01 -1.15 18.82
C GLN A 30 7.08 -2.31 18.41
N PHE A 31 6.43 -2.24 17.25
CA PHE A 31 5.53 -3.32 16.83
C PHE A 31 6.28 -4.58 16.42
N ALA A 32 7.43 -4.44 15.76
CA ALA A 32 8.31 -5.57 15.47
C ALA A 32 8.80 -6.24 16.76
N TYR A 33 9.25 -5.46 17.75
CA TYR A 33 9.67 -5.98 19.04
C TYR A 33 8.49 -6.60 19.81
N GLY A 34 7.30 -6.00 19.78
CA GLY A 34 6.11 -6.55 20.41
C GLY A 34 5.72 -7.92 19.84
N LEU A 35 5.76 -8.08 18.51
CA LEU A 35 5.54 -9.38 17.85
C LEU A 35 6.64 -10.40 18.21
N TYR A 36 7.90 -9.99 18.16
CA TYR A 36 9.01 -10.84 18.56
C TYR A 36 8.88 -11.29 20.02
N PHE A 37 8.57 -10.37 20.93
CA PHE A 37 8.45 -10.65 22.34
C PHE A 37 7.28 -11.59 22.62
N ASP A 38 6.10 -11.29 22.04
CA ASP A 38 4.94 -12.16 22.15
C ASP A 38 5.29 -13.57 21.65
N TYR A 39 5.91 -13.71 20.48
CA TYR A 39 6.20 -15.03 19.93
C TYR A 39 7.21 -15.84 20.76
N ASN A 40 8.25 -15.20 21.30
CA ASN A 40 9.36 -15.90 21.94
C ASN A 40 9.26 -16.02 23.46
N TYR A 41 8.55 -15.11 24.14
CA TYR A 41 8.56 -15.04 25.61
C TYR A 41 7.18 -15.17 26.25
N VAL A 42 6.10 -14.90 25.52
CA VAL A 42 4.74 -15.08 26.06
C VAL A 42 4.29 -16.51 25.85
N VAL A 43 4.46 -17.34 26.87
CA VAL A 43 4.04 -18.74 26.90
C VAL A 43 2.86 -18.88 27.86
N ILE A 44 1.67 -19.12 27.32
CA ILE A 44 0.46 -19.36 28.10
C ILE A 44 0.22 -20.87 28.16
N PRO A 45 0.23 -21.49 29.37
CA PRO A 45 -0.02 -22.92 29.51
C PRO A 45 -1.43 -23.28 29.04
N THR A 46 -1.57 -24.44 28.41
CA THR A 46 -2.86 -24.87 27.83
C THR A 46 -3.90 -25.21 28.88
N GLU A 47 -3.48 -25.48 30.11
CA GLU A 47 -4.32 -25.72 31.28
C GLU A 47 -4.99 -24.42 31.74
N ILE A 48 -4.31 -23.29 31.57
CA ILE A 48 -4.83 -21.95 31.88
C ILE A 48 -5.77 -21.47 30.78
N SER A 49 -5.43 -21.77 29.52
CA SER A 49 -6.23 -21.34 28.39
C SER A 49 -6.21 -22.42 27.28
N PRO A 50 -7.21 -23.32 27.26
CA PRO A 50 -7.29 -24.45 26.33
C PRO A 50 -7.28 -24.04 24.86
N ILE A 51 -7.68 -22.80 24.55
CA ILE A 51 -7.61 -22.27 23.20
C ILE A 51 -6.18 -22.30 22.64
N PHE A 52 -5.12 -22.25 23.45
CA PHE A 52 -3.74 -22.34 22.96
C PHE A 52 -3.35 -23.73 22.45
N LYS A 53 -4.13 -24.77 22.79
CA LYS A 53 -3.98 -26.13 22.22
C LYS A 53 -4.52 -26.23 20.80
N THR A 54 -5.41 -25.33 20.39
CA THR A 54 -6.08 -25.42 19.09
C THR A 54 -5.20 -25.00 17.92
N PHE A 55 -5.54 -25.50 16.73
CA PHE A 55 -4.88 -25.16 15.48
C PHE A 55 -4.81 -23.63 15.26
N GLY A 56 -3.76 -23.19 14.55
CA GLY A 56 -3.57 -21.79 14.18
C GLY A 56 -2.67 -20.97 15.11
N GLY A 57 -2.16 -21.55 16.21
CA GLY A 57 -1.20 -20.89 17.10
C GLY A 57 -1.70 -19.54 17.59
N LYS A 58 -0.85 -18.50 17.61
CA LYS A 58 -1.29 -17.13 17.96
C LYS A 58 -2.01 -16.40 16.83
N LEU A 59 -1.90 -16.86 15.59
CA LEU A 59 -2.60 -16.29 14.43
C LEU A 59 -4.12 -16.48 14.48
N LYS A 60 -4.67 -17.13 15.51
CA LYS A 60 -6.11 -17.12 15.76
C LYS A 60 -6.65 -15.77 16.17
N PHE A 61 -5.85 -14.90 16.79
CA PHE A 61 -6.33 -13.63 17.31
C PHE A 61 -6.19 -12.48 16.30
N LEU A 62 -7.25 -11.70 16.11
CA LEU A 62 -7.25 -10.50 15.24
C LEU A 62 -6.18 -9.50 15.67
N THR A 63 -5.90 -9.40 16.97
CA THR A 63 -4.83 -8.56 17.52
C THR A 63 -3.47 -8.88 16.88
N ILE A 64 -3.16 -10.16 16.65
CA ILE A 64 -1.90 -10.56 16.01
C ILE A 64 -1.89 -10.20 14.52
N TRP A 65 -3.01 -10.39 13.82
CA TRP A 65 -3.14 -9.95 12.42
C TRP A 65 -2.94 -8.44 12.30
N ASN A 66 -3.58 -7.67 13.19
CA ASN A 66 -3.41 -6.22 13.24
C ASN A 66 -1.96 -5.84 13.57
N MET A 67 -1.31 -6.48 14.54
CA MET A 67 0.11 -6.22 14.85
C MET A 67 1.02 -6.47 13.65
N ILE A 68 0.78 -7.53 12.87
CA ILE A 68 1.51 -7.79 11.61
C ILE A 68 1.26 -6.67 10.61
N VAL A 69 0.00 -6.27 10.42
CA VAL A 69 -0.35 -5.15 9.52
C VAL A 69 0.33 -3.85 9.95
N GLN A 70 0.31 -3.50 11.24
CA GLN A 70 0.96 -2.31 11.78
C GLN A 70 2.47 -2.34 11.56
N THR A 71 3.09 -3.49 11.83
CA THR A 71 4.53 -3.69 11.63
C THR A 71 4.90 -3.49 10.16
N LEU A 72 4.21 -4.18 9.25
CA LEU A 72 4.44 -4.05 7.80
C LEU A 72 4.17 -2.62 7.31
N TYR A 73 3.09 -1.99 7.79
CA TYR A 73 2.74 -0.62 7.44
C TYR A 73 3.86 0.35 7.81
N PHE A 74 4.34 0.32 9.06
CA PHE A 74 5.37 1.24 9.50
C PHE A 74 6.74 0.95 8.87
N PHE A 75 7.06 -0.31 8.54
CA PHE A 75 8.22 -0.62 7.69
C PHE A 75 8.12 0.02 6.30
N ILE A 76 6.96 -0.06 5.65
CA ILE A 76 6.74 0.60 4.35
C ILE A 76 6.82 2.12 4.50
N CYS A 77 6.35 2.69 5.62
CA CYS A 77 6.49 4.11 5.91
C CYS A 77 7.95 4.54 6.05
N VAL A 78 8.78 3.80 6.80
CA VAL A 78 10.23 4.05 6.90
C VAL A 78 10.88 3.93 5.51
N ALA A 79 10.57 2.88 4.74
CA ALA A 79 11.09 2.72 3.39
C ALA A 79 10.67 3.88 2.47
N ASN A 80 9.43 4.37 2.58
CA ASN A 80 8.95 5.52 1.83
C ASN A 80 9.62 6.83 2.26
N ASP A 81 10.00 6.97 3.52
CA ASP A 81 10.74 8.16 3.96
C ASP A 81 12.18 8.21 3.43
N VAL A 82 12.80 7.04 3.20
CA VAL A 82 14.15 6.94 2.63
C VAL A 82 14.13 7.00 1.10
N PHE A 83 13.24 6.24 0.46
CA PHE A 83 13.25 6.02 -1.00
C PHE A 83 12.07 6.65 -1.75
N GLY A 84 11.05 7.09 -1.02
CA GLY A 84 9.80 7.61 -1.59
C GLY A 84 9.70 9.13 -1.53
N SER A 85 8.46 9.64 -1.46
CA SER A 85 8.18 11.07 -1.32
C SER A 85 6.83 11.29 -0.67
N ASN A 86 6.78 12.19 0.31
CA ASN A 86 5.55 12.60 1.01
C ASN A 86 5.03 13.97 0.54
N GLU A 87 5.51 14.50 -0.60
CA GLU A 87 5.01 15.77 -1.16
C GLU A 87 3.49 15.76 -1.35
N THR A 88 2.80 16.86 -1.16
CA THR A 88 1.33 16.87 -1.29
C THR A 88 0.86 16.63 -2.73
N ASN A 89 1.62 17.09 -3.72
CA ASN A 89 1.32 16.95 -5.14
C ASN A 89 2.53 16.48 -5.97
N PRO A 90 2.98 15.21 -5.83
CA PRO A 90 4.12 14.71 -6.57
C PRO A 90 3.74 14.50 -8.05
N LYS A 91 4.65 14.80 -8.98
CA LYS A 91 4.43 14.56 -10.43
C LYS A 91 4.07 13.10 -10.74
N LYS A 92 4.67 12.15 -10.00
CA LYS A 92 4.35 10.72 -10.04
C LYS A 92 4.39 10.20 -8.61
N LYS A 93 3.29 9.62 -8.11
CA LYS A 93 3.27 8.99 -6.79
C LYS A 93 4.19 7.74 -6.81
N PRO A 94 5.20 7.65 -5.92
CA PRO A 94 6.03 6.46 -5.80
C PRO A 94 5.20 5.23 -5.41
N LEU A 95 5.64 4.03 -5.79
CA LEU A 95 4.93 2.79 -5.49
C LEU A 95 4.75 2.58 -3.98
N LEU A 96 5.80 2.82 -3.19
CA LEU A 96 5.75 2.72 -1.72
C LEU A 96 4.66 3.63 -1.13
N ARG A 97 4.49 4.83 -1.69
CA ARG A 97 3.41 5.73 -1.30
C ARG A 97 2.04 5.19 -1.64
N VAL A 98 1.85 4.67 -2.85
CA VAL A 98 0.57 4.08 -3.26
C VAL A 98 0.19 2.93 -2.34
N ILE A 99 1.15 2.04 -2.02
CA ILE A 99 0.93 0.89 -1.14
C ILE A 99 0.61 1.34 0.28
N LYS A 100 1.46 2.17 0.91
CA LYS A 100 1.21 2.61 2.28
C LYS A 100 -0.10 3.40 2.40
N ASP A 101 -0.42 4.23 1.40
CA ASP A 101 -1.64 5.04 1.44
C ASP A 101 -2.88 4.14 1.41
N TYR A 102 -2.89 3.14 0.53
CA TYR A 102 -3.96 2.15 0.47
C TYR A 102 -4.03 1.29 1.72
N LEU A 103 -2.88 0.82 2.24
CA LEU A 103 -2.82 -0.06 3.41
C LEU A 103 -3.32 0.64 4.67
N LEU A 104 -2.95 1.92 4.88
CA LEU A 104 -3.43 2.71 6.01
C LEU A 104 -4.95 2.81 6.00
N VAL A 105 -5.50 3.35 4.91
CA VAL A 105 -6.92 3.72 4.86
C VAL A 105 -7.83 2.51 4.81
N SER A 106 -7.39 1.43 4.17
CA SER A 106 -8.23 0.25 3.94
C SER A 106 -8.12 -0.77 5.07
N ILE A 107 -6.98 -0.84 5.78
CA ILE A 107 -6.75 -1.89 6.77
C ILE A 107 -6.18 -1.32 8.06
N ALA A 108 -4.99 -0.72 8.06
CA ALA A 108 -4.25 -0.42 9.29
C ALA A 108 -5.02 0.53 10.22
N PHE A 109 -5.65 1.58 9.69
CA PHE A 109 -6.48 2.49 10.49
C PHE A 109 -7.78 1.86 10.99
N PRO A 110 -8.72 1.43 10.12
CA PRO A 110 -10.00 0.92 10.60
C PRO A 110 -9.85 -0.31 11.51
N VAL A 111 -8.90 -1.20 11.23
CA VAL A 111 -8.67 -2.40 12.06
C VAL A 111 -8.01 -2.06 13.38
N SER A 112 -7.04 -1.13 13.44
CA SER A 112 -6.44 -0.74 14.72
C SER A 112 -7.44 -0.08 15.65
N MET A 113 -8.27 0.82 15.11
CA MET A 113 -9.38 1.43 15.85
C MET A 113 -10.37 0.36 16.34
N PHE A 114 -10.75 -0.59 15.48
CA PHE A 114 -11.65 -1.66 15.84
C PHE A 114 -11.09 -2.55 16.96
N VAL A 115 -9.84 -2.99 16.84
CA VAL A 115 -9.16 -3.81 17.86
C VAL A 115 -9.08 -3.07 19.20
N CYS A 116 -8.68 -1.80 19.20
CA CYS A 116 -8.61 -0.99 20.42
C CYS A 116 -9.99 -0.83 21.08
N LEU A 117 -10.99 -0.38 20.31
CA LEU A 117 -12.32 -0.10 20.83
C LEU A 117 -13.02 -1.36 21.34
N THR A 118 -12.94 -2.46 20.60
CA THR A 118 -13.57 -3.72 21.01
C THR A 118 -12.85 -4.35 22.19
N PHE A 119 -11.52 -4.36 22.20
CA PHE A 119 -10.75 -4.89 23.32
C PHE A 119 -11.05 -4.12 24.60
N TRP A 120 -10.82 -2.81 24.63
CA TRP A 120 -11.03 -2.02 25.84
C TRP A 120 -12.51 -1.91 26.21
N GLY A 121 -13.40 -1.80 25.23
CA GLY A 121 -14.85 -1.80 25.45
C GLY A 121 -15.33 -3.06 26.17
N LEU A 122 -14.96 -4.24 25.66
CA LEU A 122 -15.25 -5.50 26.34
C LEU A 122 -14.53 -5.60 27.69
N TRP A 123 -13.26 -5.18 27.75
CA TRP A 123 -12.46 -5.24 28.96
C TRP A 123 -13.06 -4.43 30.12
N PHE A 124 -13.59 -3.25 29.84
CA PHE A 124 -14.24 -2.40 30.84
C PHE A 124 -15.63 -2.88 31.24
N ILE A 125 -16.37 -3.53 30.33
CA ILE A 125 -17.67 -4.13 30.66
C ILE A 125 -17.46 -5.35 31.55
N ASP A 126 -16.71 -6.32 31.04
CA ASP A 126 -16.24 -7.49 31.75
C ASP A 126 -15.02 -8.07 31.03
N ARG A 127 -13.87 -7.89 31.67
CA ARG A 127 -12.59 -8.38 31.22
C ARG A 127 -12.57 -9.86 30.83
N GLU A 128 -13.34 -10.71 31.49
CA GLU A 128 -13.37 -12.15 31.22
C GLU A 128 -13.90 -12.47 29.80
N LEU A 129 -14.60 -11.53 29.16
CA LEU A 129 -15.13 -11.65 27.80
C LEU A 129 -14.05 -11.64 26.71
N VAL A 130 -12.87 -11.07 27.00
CA VAL A 130 -11.81 -10.85 26.00
C VAL A 130 -10.41 -11.20 26.48
N PHE A 131 -10.10 -10.98 27.76
CA PHE A 131 -8.77 -11.19 28.31
C PHE A 131 -8.84 -11.60 29.79
N PRO A 132 -9.18 -12.88 30.09
CA PRO A 132 -9.34 -13.39 31.46
C PRO A 132 -8.19 -13.04 32.41
N ARG A 133 -8.50 -12.85 33.70
CA ARG A 133 -7.47 -12.56 34.74
C ARG A 133 -6.41 -13.65 34.85
N ALA A 134 -6.76 -14.90 34.54
CA ALA A 134 -5.83 -16.02 34.55
C ALA A 134 -4.62 -15.83 33.61
N LEU A 135 -4.72 -14.91 32.63
CA LEU A 135 -3.63 -14.60 31.69
C LEU A 135 -2.60 -13.58 32.24
N ASP A 136 -2.90 -12.89 33.35
CA ASP A 136 -2.04 -11.81 33.89
C ASP A 136 -0.62 -12.28 34.24
N ALA A 137 -0.49 -13.51 34.73
CA ALA A 137 0.80 -14.07 35.11
C ALA A 137 1.73 -14.33 33.90
N TYR A 138 1.18 -14.38 32.69
CA TYR A 138 1.88 -14.81 31.48
C TYR A 138 2.02 -13.70 30.44
N PHE A 139 1.18 -12.67 30.52
CA PHE A 139 1.06 -11.66 29.48
C PHE A 139 1.28 -10.26 30.07
N PRO A 140 2.42 -9.61 29.77
CA PRO A 140 2.78 -8.38 30.45
C PRO A 140 1.93 -7.18 30.01
N THR A 141 1.64 -6.29 30.95
CA THR A 141 0.79 -5.11 30.74
C THR A 141 1.30 -4.18 29.64
N TRP A 142 2.62 -3.99 29.52
CA TRP A 142 3.20 -3.15 28.48
C TRP A 142 2.89 -3.70 27.08
N LEU A 143 2.97 -5.02 26.90
CA LEU A 143 2.68 -5.66 25.62
C LEU A 143 1.19 -5.53 25.30
N ASN A 144 0.35 -5.60 26.32
CA ASN A 144 -1.09 -5.38 26.16
C ASN A 144 -1.38 -3.98 25.61
N HIS A 145 -0.70 -2.95 26.13
CA HIS A 145 -0.81 -1.60 25.57
C HIS A 145 -0.20 -1.47 24.18
N VAL A 146 0.93 -2.11 23.89
CA VAL A 146 1.50 -2.15 22.53
C VAL A 146 0.47 -2.70 21.54
N MET A 147 -0.21 -3.78 21.91
CA MET A 147 -1.16 -4.51 21.05
C MET A 147 -2.54 -3.88 20.92
N HIS A 148 -3.03 -3.17 21.96
CA HIS A 148 -4.41 -2.69 22.00
C HIS A 148 -4.55 -1.16 22.14
N THR A 149 -3.47 -0.43 22.43
CA THR A 149 -3.50 1.04 22.60
C THR A 149 -2.57 1.73 21.61
N ASN A 150 -1.29 1.36 21.60
CA ASN A 150 -0.26 2.06 20.84
C ASN A 150 -0.50 1.94 19.33
N ILE A 151 -1.11 0.84 18.88
CA ILE A 151 -1.58 0.67 17.50
C ILE A 151 -2.41 1.87 17.01
N VAL A 152 -3.32 2.40 17.84
CA VAL A 152 -4.15 3.57 17.51
C VAL A 152 -3.34 4.85 17.62
N ILE A 153 -2.54 5.01 18.68
CA ILE A 153 -1.71 6.20 18.90
C ILE A 153 -0.80 6.44 17.69
N PHE A 154 -0.02 5.45 17.28
CA PHE A 154 0.92 5.60 16.17
C PHE A 154 0.21 5.76 14.82
N THR A 155 -0.91 5.07 14.60
CA THR A 155 -1.71 5.24 13.38
C THR A 155 -2.29 6.66 13.28
N LEU A 156 -2.83 7.21 14.37
CA LEU A 156 -3.33 8.58 14.41
C LEU A 156 -2.20 9.59 14.20
N LEU A 157 -1.06 9.40 14.87
CA LEU A 157 0.12 10.24 14.66
C LEU A 157 0.54 10.25 13.18
N ASP A 158 0.62 9.09 12.53
CA ASP A 158 0.88 9.04 11.09
C ASP A 158 -0.17 9.83 10.29
N MET A 159 -1.46 9.70 10.58
CA MET A 159 -2.50 10.50 9.91
C MET A 159 -2.32 12.01 10.10
N PHE A 160 -1.85 12.45 11.27
CA PHE A 160 -1.57 13.87 11.55
C PHE A 160 -0.34 14.40 10.83
N PHE A 161 0.68 13.58 10.60
CA PHE A 161 1.97 14.01 10.02
C PHE A 161 2.15 13.63 8.54
N CYS A 162 1.30 12.77 8.00
CA CYS A 162 1.37 12.29 6.62
C CYS A 162 0.12 12.63 5.82
N PHE A 163 0.25 13.62 4.94
CA PHE A 163 -0.80 13.94 3.97
C PHE A 163 -1.13 12.76 3.06
N ARG A 164 -2.42 12.50 2.91
CA ARG A 164 -2.95 11.42 2.09
C ARG A 164 -4.18 11.84 1.32
N GLN A 165 -4.30 11.23 0.15
CA GLN A 165 -5.55 11.25 -0.61
C GLN A 165 -6.18 9.88 -0.52
N TYR A 166 -7.41 9.85 -0.03
CA TYR A 166 -8.15 8.62 0.04
C TYR A 166 -8.35 8.06 -1.37
N PRO A 167 -8.08 6.76 -1.59
CA PRO A 167 -8.43 6.09 -2.83
C PRO A 167 -9.97 6.06 -2.97
N SER A 168 -10.45 5.53 -4.09
CA SER A 168 -11.88 5.27 -4.25
C SER A 168 -12.45 4.51 -3.05
N ARG A 169 -13.55 5.00 -2.47
CA ARG A 169 -14.25 4.39 -1.33
C ARG A 169 -14.54 2.91 -1.58
N VAL A 170 -14.98 2.57 -2.79
CA VAL A 170 -15.24 1.17 -3.18
C VAL A 170 -13.98 0.33 -3.00
N LYS A 171 -12.82 0.77 -3.52
CA LYS A 171 -11.57 0.02 -3.38
C LYS A 171 -11.16 -0.13 -1.92
N GLY A 172 -11.24 0.95 -1.12
CA GLY A 172 -10.86 0.91 0.29
C GLY A 172 -11.76 -0.01 1.12
N ILE A 173 -13.08 0.12 0.96
CA ILE A 173 -14.07 -0.69 1.66
C ILE A 173 -14.00 -2.15 1.20
N THR A 174 -13.83 -2.43 -0.09
CA THR A 174 -13.62 -3.81 -0.58
C THR A 174 -12.38 -4.43 0.06
N GLY A 175 -11.26 -3.71 0.11
CA GLY A 175 -10.05 -4.19 0.79
C GLY A 175 -10.28 -4.52 2.26
N LEU A 176 -10.97 -3.62 2.98
CA LEU A 176 -11.34 -3.81 4.38
C LEU A 176 -12.23 -5.05 4.59
N LEU A 177 -13.30 -5.15 3.81
CA LEU A 177 -14.27 -6.25 3.93
C LEU A 177 -13.65 -7.60 3.58
N LEU A 178 -12.77 -7.65 2.57
CA LEU A 178 -12.02 -8.88 2.24
C LEU A 178 -11.10 -9.31 3.40
N PHE A 179 -10.40 -8.36 4.02
CA PHE A 179 -9.56 -8.65 5.18
C PHE A 179 -10.39 -9.19 6.36
N MET A 180 -11.51 -8.53 6.67
CA MET A 180 -12.39 -8.94 7.78
C MET A 180 -13.11 -10.26 7.50
N ALA A 181 -13.54 -10.50 6.25
CA ALA A 181 -14.10 -11.77 5.83
C ALA A 181 -13.07 -12.91 5.93
N GLY A 182 -11.81 -12.65 5.56
CA GLY A 182 -10.72 -13.61 5.73
C GLY A 182 -10.50 -14.00 7.19
N TYR A 183 -10.49 -13.02 8.09
CA TYR A 183 -10.38 -13.29 9.53
C TYR A 183 -11.61 -14.01 10.10
N LEU A 184 -12.81 -13.65 9.66
CA LEU A 184 -14.04 -14.33 10.07
C LEU A 184 -14.04 -15.79 9.62
N ALA A 185 -13.70 -16.05 8.36
CA ALA A 185 -13.56 -17.40 7.82
C ALA A 185 -12.52 -18.22 8.61
N TRP A 186 -11.40 -17.60 8.98
CA TRP A 186 -10.37 -18.23 9.81
C TRP A 186 -10.89 -18.60 11.21
N THR A 187 -11.66 -17.70 11.84
CA THR A 187 -12.29 -17.94 13.15
C THR A 187 -13.26 -19.12 13.09
N PHE A 188 -14.11 -19.18 12.06
CA PHE A 188 -15.00 -20.32 11.84
C PHE A 188 -14.25 -21.61 11.57
N PHE A 189 -13.20 -21.56 10.75
CA PHE A 189 -12.37 -22.73 10.47
C PHE A 189 -11.76 -23.32 11.76
N ILE A 190 -11.25 -22.47 12.66
CA ILE A 190 -10.74 -22.91 13.96
C ILE A 190 -11.86 -23.55 14.80
N TYR A 191 -13.03 -22.92 14.87
CA TYR A 191 -14.18 -23.45 15.59
C TYR A 191 -14.59 -24.84 15.08
N PHE A 192 -14.81 -24.99 13.77
CA PHE A 192 -15.22 -26.28 13.21
C PHE A 192 -14.15 -27.37 13.32
N LYS A 193 -12.88 -26.99 13.48
CA LYS A 193 -11.77 -27.94 13.67
C LYS A 193 -11.52 -28.33 15.13
N SER A 194 -11.87 -27.46 16.08
CA SER A 194 -11.47 -27.62 17.49
C SER A 194 -12.62 -27.51 18.50
N GLU A 195 -13.83 -27.23 18.04
CA GLU A 195 -15.04 -27.01 18.84
C GLU A 195 -14.89 -25.90 19.89
N MET A 196 -13.91 -25.01 19.70
CA MET A 196 -13.64 -23.89 20.59
C MET A 196 -13.64 -22.57 19.84
N TRP A 197 -14.34 -21.58 20.40
CA TRP A 197 -14.26 -20.22 19.91
C TRP A 197 -12.98 -19.53 20.34
N VAL A 198 -12.44 -18.72 19.44
CA VAL A 198 -11.21 -17.92 19.68
C VAL A 198 -11.37 -16.94 20.84
N TYR A 199 -12.58 -16.40 21.03
CA TYR A 199 -12.87 -15.38 22.04
C TYR A 199 -13.89 -15.89 23.07
N PRO A 200 -13.66 -15.65 24.38
CA PRO A 200 -14.57 -16.09 25.44
C PRO A 200 -16.02 -15.63 25.25
N ILE A 201 -16.24 -14.38 24.81
CA ILE A 201 -17.59 -13.84 24.54
C ILE A 201 -18.41 -14.74 23.59
N LEU A 202 -17.78 -15.35 22.59
CA LEU A 202 -18.46 -16.19 21.61
C LEU A 202 -18.94 -17.52 22.22
N ASN A 203 -18.38 -17.97 23.34
CA ASN A 203 -18.88 -19.14 24.05
C ASN A 203 -20.20 -18.86 24.79
N ILE A 204 -20.47 -17.59 25.11
CA ILE A 204 -21.64 -17.17 25.89
C ILE A 204 -22.83 -16.84 24.96
N LEU A 205 -22.54 -16.31 23.77
CA LEU A 205 -23.57 -15.92 22.81
C LEU A 205 -24.24 -17.14 22.16
N SER A 206 -25.56 -17.07 21.92
CA SER A 206 -26.28 -18.01 21.05
C SER A 206 -25.82 -17.88 19.58
N TRP A 207 -26.20 -18.81 18.72
CA TRP A 207 -25.85 -18.72 17.29
C TRP A 207 -26.40 -17.46 16.61
N GLU A 208 -27.62 -17.05 16.95
CA GLU A 208 -28.25 -15.83 16.45
C GLU A 208 -27.50 -14.59 16.96
N GLN A 209 -27.16 -14.56 18.25
CA GLN A 209 -26.40 -13.47 18.86
C GLN A 209 -24.98 -13.37 18.30
N ARG A 210 -24.32 -14.49 17.95
CA ARG A 210 -23.03 -14.49 17.24
C ARG A 210 -23.18 -13.86 15.85
N GLY A 211 -24.21 -14.22 15.11
CA GLY A 211 -24.52 -13.61 13.81
C GLY A 211 -24.68 -12.10 13.92
N LEU A 212 -25.44 -11.63 14.91
CA LEU A 212 -25.60 -10.21 15.20
C LEU A 212 -24.27 -9.55 15.60
N PHE A 213 -23.48 -10.20 16.47
CA PHE A 213 -22.18 -9.68 16.91
C PHE A 213 -21.21 -9.49 15.74
N PHE A 214 -21.12 -10.47 14.83
CA PHE A 214 -20.29 -10.34 13.63
C PHE A 214 -20.81 -9.27 12.67
N GLY A 215 -22.13 -9.20 12.46
CA GLY A 215 -22.76 -8.17 11.63
C GLY A 215 -22.49 -6.76 12.16
N MET A 216 -22.69 -6.54 13.46
CA MET A 216 -22.40 -5.26 14.11
C MET A 216 -20.92 -4.91 14.07
N SER A 217 -20.03 -5.89 14.26
CA SER A 217 -18.58 -5.69 14.13
C SER A 217 -18.17 -5.21 12.74
N LEU A 218 -18.77 -5.78 11.68
CA LEU A 218 -18.56 -5.33 10.30
C LEU A 218 -19.11 -3.91 10.06
N LEU A 219 -20.26 -3.57 10.65
CA LEU A 219 -20.80 -2.21 10.55
C LEU A 219 -19.89 -1.20 11.26
N ILE A 220 -19.39 -1.52 12.45
CA ILE A 220 -18.46 -0.67 13.20
C ILE A 220 -17.18 -0.44 12.39
N VAL A 221 -16.55 -1.50 11.85
CA VAL A 221 -15.28 -1.34 11.12
C VAL A 221 -15.45 -0.52 9.82
N VAL A 222 -16.60 -0.64 9.14
CA VAL A 222 -16.94 0.23 8.01
C VAL A 222 -17.19 1.67 8.48
N GLY A 223 -17.87 1.88 9.60
CA GLY A 223 -18.01 3.20 10.22
C GLY A 223 -16.65 3.84 10.53
N LEU A 224 -15.71 3.05 11.04
CA LEU A 224 -14.34 3.49 11.31
C LEU A 224 -13.59 3.87 10.03
N TYR A 225 -13.82 3.19 8.89
CA TYR A 225 -13.28 3.64 7.61
C TYR A 225 -13.71 5.08 7.28
N PHE A 226 -15.01 5.38 7.41
CA PHE A 226 -15.54 6.73 7.16
C PHE A 226 -15.07 7.76 8.18
N LEU A 227 -14.89 7.34 9.45
CA LEU A 227 -14.25 8.19 10.45
C LEU A 227 -12.85 8.59 10.03
N GLY A 228 -12.04 7.63 9.53
CA GLY A 228 -10.71 7.91 9.02
C GLY A 228 -10.72 8.89 7.85
N GLU A 229 -11.62 8.69 6.88
CA GLU A 229 -11.80 9.61 5.75
C GLU A 229 -12.13 11.03 6.23
N SER A 230 -13.04 11.14 7.19
CA SER A 230 -13.46 12.42 7.78
C SER A 230 -12.33 13.11 8.53
N LEU A 231 -11.56 12.37 9.34
CA LEU A 231 -10.39 12.87 10.06
C LEU A 231 -9.32 13.38 9.08
N ASN A 232 -9.01 12.63 8.02
CA ASN A 232 -8.07 13.07 7.00
C ASN A 232 -8.56 14.34 6.29
N GLY A 233 -9.85 14.41 5.95
CA GLY A 233 -10.47 15.58 5.35
C GLY A 233 -10.42 16.82 6.24
N PHE A 234 -10.52 16.63 7.56
CA PHE A 234 -10.40 17.69 8.55
C PHE A 234 -8.95 18.17 8.73
N ILE A 235 -8.02 17.25 8.97
CA ILE A 235 -6.59 17.56 9.22
C ILE A 235 -5.96 18.25 8.01
N TRP A 236 -6.25 17.76 6.80
CA TRP A 236 -5.58 18.15 5.56
C TRP A 236 -6.46 19.00 4.62
N LYS A 237 -7.46 19.71 5.17
CA LYS A 237 -8.45 20.47 4.41
C LYS A 237 -7.81 21.46 3.42
N SER A 238 -6.75 22.17 3.82
CA SER A 238 -6.03 23.13 2.97
C SER A 238 -5.30 22.45 1.81
N GLU A 239 -4.59 21.37 2.11
CA GLU A 239 -3.78 20.62 1.17
C GLU A 239 -4.64 19.88 0.15
N LEU A 240 -5.80 19.35 0.58
CA LEU A 240 -6.79 18.74 -0.32
C LEU A 240 -7.35 19.78 -1.31
N LYS A 241 -7.74 20.98 -0.83
CA LYS A 241 -8.18 22.07 -1.73
C LYS A 241 -7.09 22.45 -2.74
N GLN A 242 -5.85 22.61 -2.28
CA GLN A 242 -4.73 22.95 -3.16
C GLN A 242 -4.48 21.85 -4.22
N TYR A 243 -4.63 20.58 -3.84
CA TYR A 243 -4.49 19.46 -4.76
C TYR A 243 -5.62 19.42 -5.79
N ASP A 244 -6.87 19.63 -5.38
CA ASP A 244 -8.04 19.60 -6.27
C ASP A 244 -8.03 20.74 -7.30
N HIS A 245 -7.48 21.90 -6.92
CA HIS A 245 -7.32 23.06 -7.80
C HIS A 245 -6.01 23.05 -8.60
N ALA A 246 -5.08 22.12 -8.34
CA ALA A 246 -3.87 22.02 -9.13
C ALA A 246 -4.23 21.60 -10.57
N PRO A 247 -3.65 22.25 -11.61
CA PRO A 247 -3.93 21.87 -12.98
C PRO A 247 -3.55 20.40 -13.16
N LYS A 248 -4.56 19.54 -13.34
CA LYS A 248 -4.36 18.14 -13.71
C LYS A 248 -3.57 18.18 -15.01
N GLN A 249 -2.28 17.83 -14.95
CA GLN A 249 -1.49 17.72 -16.17
C GLN A 249 -2.22 16.73 -17.07
N GLN A 250 -2.84 17.26 -18.14
CA GLN A 250 -3.41 16.46 -19.20
C GLN A 250 -2.31 15.46 -19.57
N LYS A 251 -2.63 14.16 -19.49
CA LYS A 251 -1.81 13.14 -20.14
C LYS A 251 -1.70 13.53 -21.62
N LYS A 252 -0.65 14.26 -22.00
CA LYS A 252 -0.20 14.34 -23.38
C LYS A 252 0.37 12.96 -23.71
N GLY A 253 -0.52 12.03 -23.99
CA GLY A 253 -0.20 10.62 -24.19
C GLY A 253 -1.45 9.89 -24.65
N GLY A 254 -1.76 10.03 -25.93
CA GLY A 254 -2.86 9.33 -26.59
C GLY A 254 -3.51 10.19 -27.67
N TRP A 255 -3.22 9.86 -28.94
CA TRP A 255 -3.81 10.41 -30.16
C TRP A 255 -3.38 11.82 -30.58
N LYS A 256 -2.12 11.96 -31.03
CA LYS A 256 -1.74 12.90 -32.09
C LYS A 256 -0.66 12.30 -33.01
N ASP A 257 -0.83 11.03 -33.40
CA ASP A 257 0.00 10.37 -34.44
C ASP A 257 -0.84 9.52 -35.41
N LYS A 258 -2.10 9.93 -35.64
CA LYS A 258 -2.95 9.41 -36.74
C LYS A 258 -3.06 10.38 -37.92
N GLY A 259 -2.15 11.36 -38.00
CA GLY A 259 -2.06 12.27 -39.16
C GLY A 259 -0.99 11.87 -40.19
N ASP A 260 -0.02 11.04 -39.80
CA ASP A 260 1.19 10.81 -40.62
C ASP A 260 1.31 9.39 -41.22
N TRP A 261 0.31 8.54 -41.00
CA TRP A 261 0.25 7.20 -41.60
C TRP A 261 -0.19 7.21 -43.07
N HIS A 262 -1.06 8.15 -43.47
CA HIS A 262 -1.50 8.26 -44.87
C HIS A 262 -0.49 8.99 -45.77
N SER A 263 0.35 9.88 -45.22
CA SER A 263 1.40 10.56 -46.00
C SER A 263 2.56 9.63 -46.37
N LYS A 264 2.97 8.75 -45.44
CA LYS A 264 4.10 7.82 -45.66
C LYS A 264 3.75 6.61 -46.52
N LYS A 265 2.48 6.19 -46.58
CA LYS A 265 2.03 5.13 -47.51
C LYS A 265 2.00 5.64 -48.95
N GLY A 266 1.40 6.82 -49.19
CA GLY A 266 1.34 7.43 -50.54
C GLY A 266 2.71 7.75 -51.15
N LYS A 267 3.71 8.13 -50.33
CA LYS A 267 5.08 8.35 -50.82
C LYS A 267 5.84 7.06 -51.14
N LYS A 268 5.59 5.96 -50.44
CA LYS A 268 6.21 4.65 -50.76
C LYS A 268 5.59 4.02 -52.00
N ASP A 269 4.28 4.17 -52.18
CA ASP A 269 3.57 3.59 -53.32
C ASP A 269 3.95 4.30 -54.63
N ASN A 270 4.12 5.64 -54.62
CA ASN A 270 4.64 6.39 -55.78
C ASN A 270 6.11 6.07 -56.11
N ALA A 271 6.97 5.90 -55.10
CA ALA A 271 8.39 5.58 -55.34
C ALA A 271 8.57 4.19 -55.98
N ASN A 272 7.80 3.19 -55.54
CA ASN A 272 7.82 1.86 -56.16
C ASN A 272 7.26 1.86 -57.59
N GLN A 273 6.28 2.72 -57.88
CA GLN A 273 5.69 2.83 -59.22
C GLN A 273 6.63 3.56 -60.21
N GLU A 274 7.37 4.56 -59.75
CA GLU A 274 8.45 5.20 -60.53
C GLU A 274 9.63 4.25 -60.78
N GLU A 275 10.03 3.44 -59.79
CA GLU A 275 11.11 2.45 -59.95
C GLU A 275 10.74 1.34 -60.95
N THR A 276 9.48 0.89 -60.93
CA THR A 276 8.97 -0.12 -61.87
C THR A 276 8.88 0.44 -63.30
N ASN A 277 8.41 1.69 -63.45
CA ASN A 277 8.37 2.37 -64.75
C ASN A 277 9.77 2.72 -65.30
N ALA A 278 10.76 2.95 -64.43
CA ALA A 278 12.15 3.18 -64.82
C ALA A 278 12.92 1.90 -65.16
N ARG A 279 12.48 0.74 -64.64
CA ARG A 279 12.97 -0.59 -65.05
C ARG A 279 12.45 -0.98 -66.43
N ASN A 280 11.14 -0.87 -66.66
CA ASN A 280 10.54 -1.21 -67.96
C ASN A 280 11.08 -0.33 -69.10
N ARG A 281 11.41 0.95 -68.86
CA ARG A 281 12.08 1.81 -69.86
C ARG A 281 13.54 1.47 -70.16
N ARG A 282 14.21 0.74 -69.25
CA ARG A 282 15.61 0.30 -69.45
C ARG A 282 15.71 -0.96 -70.29
N ASP A 283 14.66 -1.78 -70.30
CA ASP A 283 14.62 -3.03 -71.08
C ASP A 283 14.19 -2.82 -72.55
N GLU A 284 13.71 -1.62 -72.91
CA GLU A 284 13.29 -1.25 -74.28
C GLU A 284 14.39 -0.55 -75.13
N GLN A 285 15.62 -0.38 -74.63
CA GLN A 285 16.70 0.23 -75.43
C GLN A 285 17.60 -0.82 -76.13
N PRO A 286 17.81 -0.73 -77.46
CA PRO A 286 18.70 -1.66 -78.17
C PRO A 286 20.17 -1.43 -77.77
N ARG A 287 20.89 -2.52 -77.45
CA ARG A 287 22.33 -2.49 -77.18
C ARG A 287 23.11 -2.06 -78.42
N GLN A 288 23.72 -0.88 -78.40
CA GLN A 288 24.82 -0.51 -79.30
C GLN A 288 26.17 -0.81 -78.62
N GLY A 289 27.03 -1.54 -79.34
CA GLY A 289 28.35 -1.97 -78.86
C GLY A 289 29.44 -0.88 -78.93
N GLY A 290 30.56 -1.10 -78.24
CA GLY A 290 31.73 -0.23 -78.36
C GLY A 290 32.87 -0.46 -77.35
N LYS A 291 33.79 -1.36 -77.72
CA LYS A 291 35.26 -1.33 -77.55
C LYS A 291 35.91 -0.62 -76.33
N GLY A 292 36.49 -1.44 -75.43
CA GLY A 292 37.94 -1.54 -75.14
C GLY A 292 38.75 -0.35 -74.60
N LYS A 293 39.48 -0.55 -73.49
CA LYS A 293 40.95 -0.32 -73.39
C LYS A 293 41.56 -0.84 -72.08
N LEU A 294 42.63 -1.60 -72.23
CA LEU A 294 43.61 -2.00 -71.21
C LEU A 294 44.36 -0.77 -70.62
N THR A 295 44.78 -0.86 -69.36
CA THR A 295 46.08 -0.33 -68.91
C THR A 295 46.74 -1.23 -67.85
N LYS A 296 48.04 -1.47 -68.02
CA LYS A 296 49.02 -2.16 -67.16
C LYS A 296 49.88 -1.13 -66.41
N ARG A 297 50.35 -1.45 -65.19
CA ARG A 297 51.59 -0.97 -64.51
C ARG A 297 51.76 -1.84 -63.25
N LYS A 298 52.66 -2.83 -63.13
CA LYS A 298 54.15 -2.88 -63.00
C LYS A 298 54.74 -2.22 -61.74
N ASP A 299 54.93 -3.06 -60.72
CA ASP A 299 56.08 -3.31 -59.82
C ASP A 299 57.18 -2.26 -59.59
N SER A 300 57.59 -2.15 -58.32
CA SER A 300 58.99 -1.96 -57.93
C SER A 300 59.27 -2.43 -56.50
N ASP A 301 60.33 -3.23 -56.37
CA ASP A 301 60.90 -3.88 -55.19
C ASP A 301 61.38 -2.94 -54.05
N ARG A 302 61.53 -3.50 -52.84
CA ARG A 302 62.77 -3.32 -52.08
C ARG A 302 62.98 -4.38 -50.98
N ASP A 303 64.15 -5.01 -51.04
CA ASP A 303 64.71 -6.03 -50.15
C ASP A 303 64.98 -5.54 -48.72
N LYS A 304 64.70 -6.41 -47.73
CA LYS A 304 65.65 -6.99 -46.74
C LYS A 304 64.92 -7.83 -45.71
#